data_AF-A0A4S4C8L3-F1
#
_entry.id   AF-A0A4S4C8L3-F1
#
_cell.length_a   1.000
_cell.length_b   1.000
_cell.length_c   1.000
_cell.angle_alpha   90.00
_cell.angle_beta   90.00
_cell.angle_gamma   90.00
#
_symmetry.space_group_name_H-M   'P 1'
#
loop_
_entity.id
_entity.type
_entity.pdbx_description
1 polymer ?
#
loop_
_entity_poly.entity_id
_entity_poly.type
_entity_poly.pdbx_seq_one_letter_code
_entity_poly.pdbx_strand_id
1 'polypeptide(L)'
;MKTKVRIARQDAKPLLVAGLWNCVETPDGPLESCTIVTRPSTPDLVDVHDRRPALQLSKDIDVWLDGAPHEARGAALTSWQPRILQVTPA
;
A
#
# COMPACT_ATOMS: atom_id res chain seq x y z
N MET A 1 2.30 25.24 -3.35
CA MET A 1 1.52 24.96 -2.12
C MET A 1 1.10 23.50 -2.20
N LYS A 2 1.33 22.67 -1.17
CA LYS A 2 0.91 21.26 -1.18
C LYS A 2 -0.57 21.17 -0.79
N THR A 3 -1.41 20.69 -1.70
CA THR A 3 -2.83 20.48 -1.44
C THR A 3 -3.02 19.19 -0.65
N LYS A 4 -3.76 19.25 0.45
CA LYS A 4 -4.17 18.04 1.17
C LYS A 4 -5.35 17.41 0.43
N VAL A 5 -5.25 16.12 0.20
CA VAL A 5 -6.31 15.33 -0.45
C VAL A 5 -6.57 14.07 0.36
N ARG A 6 -7.80 13.59 0.28
CA ARG A 6 -8.23 12.28 0.75
C ARG A 6 -8.33 11.34 -0.44
N ILE A 7 -7.63 10.20 -0.35
CA ILE A 7 -7.68 9.11 -1.32
C ILE A 7 -8.47 7.96 -0.69
N ALA A 8 -9.51 7.49 -1.37
CA ALA A 8 -10.34 6.38 -0.92
C ALA A 8 -10.80 5.51 -2.10
N ARG A 9 -11.36 4.33 -1.82
CA ARG A 9 -12.02 3.52 -2.84
C ARG A 9 -13.46 3.99 -3.06
N GLN A 10 -13.92 3.94 -4.31
CA GLN A 10 -15.29 4.27 -4.69
C GLN A 10 -16.32 3.31 -4.10
N ASP A 11 -15.92 2.05 -3.85
CA ASP A 11 -16.77 1.02 -3.24
C ASP A 11 -16.85 1.09 -1.71
N ALA A 12 -16.32 2.17 -1.11
CA ALA A 12 -16.24 2.41 0.34
C ALA A 12 -15.50 1.34 1.15
N LYS A 13 -14.84 0.37 0.50
CA LYS A 13 -14.01 -0.62 1.20
C LYS A 13 -12.66 -0.02 1.61
N PRO A 14 -11.95 -0.62 2.59
CA PRO A 14 -10.62 -0.19 2.98
C PRO A 14 -9.59 -0.31 1.84
N LEU A 15 -8.59 0.58 1.87
CA LEU A 15 -7.35 0.40 1.13
C LEU A 15 -6.50 -0.63 1.85
N LEU A 16 -6.08 -1.67 1.13
CA LEU A 16 -5.10 -2.64 1.62
C LEU A 16 -3.75 -2.27 1.01
N VAL A 17 -2.70 -2.28 1.82
CA VAL A 17 -1.34 -1.93 1.40
C VAL A 17 -0.38 -3.04 1.78
N ALA A 18 0.51 -3.40 0.86
CA ALA A 18 1.62 -4.28 1.18
C ALA A 18 2.58 -3.58 2.15
N GLY A 19 2.91 -4.25 3.24
CA GLY A 19 3.78 -3.72 4.29
C GLY A 19 4.69 -4.80 4.87
N LEU A 20 5.88 -4.40 5.27
CA LEU A 20 6.83 -5.27 5.97
C LEU A 20 6.82 -4.88 7.45
N TRP A 21 7.11 -5.84 8.31
CA TRP A 21 7.28 -5.60 9.73
C TRP A 21 8.54 -6.28 10.25
N ASN A 22 9.05 -5.77 11.36
CA ASN A 22 10.11 -6.44 12.11
C ASN A 22 10.04 -6.01 13.58
N CYS A 23 10.54 -6.87 14.46
CA CYS A 23 10.81 -6.54 15.85
C CYS A 23 12.33 -6.46 16.06
N VAL A 24 12.80 -5.38 16.67
CA VAL A 24 14.22 -5.18 16.97
C VAL A 24 14.40 -4.92 18.45
N GLU A 25 15.46 -5.49 19.04
CA GLU A 25 15.84 -5.18 20.41
C GLU A 25 16.49 -3.78 20.47
N THR A 26 16.03 -2.94 21.39
CA THR A 26 16.58 -1.61 21.65
C THR A 26 16.96 -1.47 23.13
N PRO A 27 17.74 -0.45 23.53
CA PRO A 27 18.04 -0.21 24.95
C PRO A 27 16.79 -0.02 25.83
N ASP A 28 15.67 0.42 25.25
CA ASP A 28 14.40 0.64 25.95
C ASP A 28 13.46 -0.59 25.90
N GLY A 29 13.92 -1.69 25.29
CA GLY A 29 13.16 -2.94 25.10
C GLY A 29 12.86 -3.27 23.62
N PRO A 30 12.07 -4.32 23.37
CA PRO A 30 11.72 -4.73 22.01
C PRO A 30 10.83 -3.68 21.35
N LEU A 31 11.22 -3.26 20.14
CA LEU A 31 10.47 -2.34 19.29
C LEU A 31 9.93 -3.08 18.08
N GLU A 32 8.61 -3.27 18.04
CA GLU A 32 7.90 -3.70 16.85
C GLU A 32 7.61 -2.51 15.95
N SER A 33 7.94 -2.62 14.67
CA SER A 33 7.69 -1.57 13.69
C SER A 33 7.30 -2.15 12.34
N CYS A 34 6.60 -1.33 11.55
CA CYS A 34 6.21 -1.67 10.19
C CYS A 34 6.48 -0.53 9.21
N THR A 35 6.56 -0.88 7.93
CA THR A 35 6.71 0.07 6.83
C THR A 35 5.78 -0.27 5.69
N ILE A 36 5.40 0.74 4.91
CA ILE A 36 4.58 0.59 3.70
C ILE A 36 5.48 0.47 2.48
N VAL A 37 5.30 -0.58 1.69
CA VAL A 37 5.95 -0.71 0.39
C VAL A 37 5.32 0.28 -0.58
N THR A 38 6.15 1.01 -1.30
CA THR A 38 5.69 1.98 -2.30
C THR A 38 6.00 1.55 -3.73
N ARG A 39 5.24 2.10 -4.66
CA ARG A 39 5.39 1.93 -6.11
C ARG A 39 5.39 3.31 -6.79
N PRO A 40 5.89 3.39 -8.04
CA PRO A 40 5.58 4.53 -8.90
C PRO A 40 4.07 4.74 -8.99
N SER A 41 3.67 6.00 -9.10
CA SER A 41 2.26 6.36 -9.26
C SER A 41 1.65 5.76 -10.52
N THR A 42 0.33 5.64 -10.53
CA THR A 42 -0.47 5.32 -11.71
C THR A 42 -1.08 6.61 -12.27
N PRO A 43 -1.60 6.62 -13.50
CA PRO A 43 -2.33 7.78 -14.02
C PRO A 43 -3.39 8.33 -13.05
N ASP A 44 -4.06 7.46 -12.29
CA ASP A 44 -5.06 7.85 -11.27
C ASP A 44 -4.52 8.72 -10.12
N LEU A 45 -3.20 8.74 -9.90
CA LEU A 45 -2.55 9.37 -8.74
C LEU A 45 -1.34 10.23 -9.11
N VAL A 46 -0.92 10.26 -10.39
CA VAL A 46 0.30 10.97 -10.81
C VAL A 46 0.21 12.47 -10.58
N ASP A 47 -0.99 13.04 -10.69
CA ASP A 47 -1.24 14.46 -10.41
C ASP A 47 -1.22 14.78 -8.91
N VAL A 48 -1.31 13.76 -8.05
CA VAL A 48 -1.20 13.90 -6.59
C VAL A 48 0.26 13.78 -6.14
N HIS A 49 0.95 12.72 -6.55
CA HIS A 49 2.35 12.46 -6.21
C HIS A 49 2.96 11.38 -7.13
N ASP A 50 4.30 11.39 -7.26
CA ASP A 50 5.06 10.43 -8.06
C ASP A 50 5.12 8.99 -7.48
N ARG A 51 4.72 8.81 -6.21
CA ARG A 51 4.72 7.53 -5.49
C ARG A 51 3.36 7.26 -4.88
N ARG A 52 3.04 5.98 -4.77
CA ARG A 52 1.85 5.46 -4.12
C ARG A 52 2.18 4.25 -3.26
N PRO A 53 1.33 3.85 -2.32
CA PRO A 53 1.41 2.53 -1.70
C PRO A 53 1.26 1.41 -2.74
N ALA A 54 1.90 0.27 -2.49
CA ALA A 54 1.65 -0.99 -3.16
C ALA A 54 0.29 -1.55 -2.72
N LEU A 55 -0.79 -1.00 -3.31
CA LEU A 55 -2.15 -1.40 -3.02
C LEU A 55 -2.40 -2.88 -3.35
N GLN A 56 -3.24 -3.54 -2.55
CA GLN A 56 -3.65 -4.93 -2.70
C GLN A 56 -5.17 -5.04 -2.90
N LEU A 57 -5.59 -6.05 -3.67
CA LEU A 57 -6.98 -6.50 -3.71
C LEU A 57 -7.17 -7.63 -2.70
N SER A 58 -8.39 -7.76 -2.16
CA SER A 58 -8.70 -8.76 -1.13
C SER A 58 -8.41 -10.20 -1.55
N LYS A 59 -8.49 -10.50 -2.86
CA LYS A 59 -8.20 -11.83 -3.41
C LYS A 59 -6.72 -12.23 -3.35
N ASP A 60 -5.81 -11.27 -3.16
CA ASP A 60 -4.37 -11.49 -3.22
C ASP A 60 -3.72 -11.43 -1.81
N ILE A 61 -4.54 -11.29 -0.75
CA ILE A 61 -4.05 -11.22 0.64
C ILE A 61 -3.28 -12.48 1.02
N ASP A 62 -3.83 -13.65 0.70
CA ASP A 62 -3.22 -14.93 1.08
C ASP A 62 -1.87 -15.11 0.38
N VAL A 63 -1.76 -14.71 -0.89
CA VAL A 63 -0.48 -14.71 -1.62
C VAL A 63 0.51 -13.73 -1.01
N TRP A 64 0.04 -12.58 -0.50
CA TRP A 64 0.90 -11.59 0.16
C TRP A 64 1.42 -12.06 1.52
N LEU A 65 0.57 -12.71 2.34
CA LEU A 65 0.90 -13.09 3.71
C LEU A 65 1.61 -14.45 3.79
N ASP A 66 1.15 -15.42 3.01
CA ASP A 66 1.55 -16.83 3.15
C ASP A 66 2.39 -17.33 1.95
N GLY A 67 2.46 -16.56 0.87
CA GLY A 67 3.23 -16.90 -0.32
C GLY A 67 4.75 -16.84 -0.09
N ALA A 68 5.50 -17.55 -0.94
CA ALA A 68 6.95 -17.42 -0.96
C ALA A 68 7.36 -15.96 -1.30
N PRO A 69 8.56 -15.50 -0.89
CA PRO A 69 8.96 -14.10 -1.07
C PRO A 69 8.83 -13.56 -2.50
N HIS A 70 9.04 -14.42 -3.51
CA HIS A 70 8.89 -14.02 -4.91
C HIS A 70 7.43 -13.86 -5.35
N GLU A 71 6.50 -14.64 -4.78
CA GLU A 71 5.07 -14.58 -5.02
C GLU A 71 4.47 -13.34 -4.35
N ALA A 72 4.80 -13.11 -3.07
CA ALA A 72 4.42 -11.90 -2.34
C ALA A 72 4.95 -10.64 -3.05
N ARG A 73 6.20 -10.67 -3.53
CA ARG A 73 6.73 -9.59 -4.38
C ARG A 73 5.91 -9.42 -5.66
N GLY A 74 5.49 -10.51 -6.30
CA GLY A 74 4.56 -10.47 -7.43
C GLY A 74 3.27 -9.74 -7.09
N ALA A 75 2.59 -10.13 -6.00
CA ALA A 75 1.37 -9.49 -5.53
C ALA A 75 1.55 -7.99 -5.24
N ALA A 76 2.65 -7.59 -4.59
CA ALA A 76 2.98 -6.18 -4.36
C ALA A 76 3.17 -5.37 -5.66
N LEU A 77 3.58 -6.01 -6.75
CA LEU A 77 3.81 -5.37 -8.04
C LEU A 77 2.55 -5.29 -8.89
N THR A 78 1.68 -6.30 -8.83
CA THR A 78 0.63 -6.52 -9.84
C THR A 78 -0.80 -6.64 -9.30
N SER A 79 -1.00 -6.77 -7.98
CA SER A 79 -2.34 -6.97 -7.39
C SER A 79 -3.30 -5.83 -7.74
N TRP A 80 -2.82 -4.58 -7.65
CA TRP A 80 -3.67 -3.42 -7.90
C TRP A 80 -4.00 -3.23 -9.39
N GLN A 81 -5.29 -3.10 -9.67
CA GLN A 81 -5.80 -2.62 -10.96
C GLN A 81 -6.38 -1.20 -10.81
N PRO A 82 -6.07 -0.27 -11.73
CA PRO A 82 -6.51 1.13 -11.64
C PRO A 82 -8.03 1.31 -11.80
N ARG A 83 -8.51 2.52 -11.51
CA ARG A 83 -9.87 3.09 -11.68
C ARG A 83 -10.87 3.03 -10.53
N ILE A 84 -10.56 2.37 -9.40
CA ILE A 84 -11.48 2.36 -8.25
C ILE A 84 -11.13 3.39 -7.17
N LEU A 85 -10.07 4.17 -7.35
CA LEU A 85 -9.72 5.26 -6.43
C LEU A 85 -10.55 6.51 -6.74
N GLN A 86 -10.84 7.26 -5.68
CA GLN A 86 -11.39 8.60 -5.72
C GLN A 86 -10.47 9.51 -4.92
N VAL A 87 -10.12 10.66 -5.51
CA VAL A 87 -9.36 11.73 -4.88
C VAL A 87 -10.31 12.89 -4.59
N THR A 88 -10.33 13.36 -3.35
CA THR A 88 -11.16 14.49 -2.90
C THR A 88 -10.31 15.47 -2.10
N PRO A 89 -10.62 16.77 -2.08
CA PRO A 89 -10.01 17.69 -1.12
C PRO A 89 -10.21 17.17 0.32
N ALA A 90 -9.20 17.34 1.16
CA ALA A 90 -9.25 16.94 2.57
C ALA A 90 -9.97 17.97 3.45
#